data_AF-A0AAW7CS81-F1
#
_entry.id   AF-A0AAW7CS81-F1
#
_cell.length_a   1.000
_cell.length_b   1.000
_cell.length_c   1.000
_cell.angle_alpha   90.00
_cell.angle_beta   90.00
_cell.angle_gamma   90.00
#
_symmetry.space_group_name_H-M   'P 1'
#
loop_
_entity.id
_entity.type
_entity.pdbx_description
1 polymer ?
#
loop_
_entity_poly.entity_id
_entity_poly.type
_entity_poly.pdbx_seq_one_letter_code
_entity_poly.pdbx_strand_id
1 'polypeptide(L)'
;MKSPAFIFIILLGAISQQAIANCKPEETITAPNINFDLSTDLNATSTTVTKTSRTIFPGTFKCNARGVLFPNTVGIASPFNDGRTGTIGFNGGKQFVSITLTALEKDNVTNISAGTHPASDLDTNFTLKFTLLSSKPSTNYKEVSGSTAIVNPVILASDASNVGLVQWLLNIVIKLVQFLLTWQWPVDQNDIFLQPMLITYNPVMTTCNFSNAGLVVSLPLISVKDAKTVDKAGYTPFTLNFTCQDFLSGSKASRNIKMFLSSQSLLATDKTILTNTTAQGAGGIGLRVVKSDNINSPVIFSDNINSQGSATSIFSVNQGNNLSSAFSINMGAYYYPYSINSVTQGKITSTATLVMSYD
;
A
#
# COMPACT_ATOMS: atom_id res chain seq x y z
N MET A 1 -8.77 -43.71 72.17
CA MET A 1 -9.52 -42.50 71.77
C MET A 1 -8.90 -41.95 70.49
N LYS A 2 -9.58 -42.10 69.35
CA LYS A 2 -9.08 -41.63 68.04
C LYS A 2 -9.32 -40.12 67.96
N SER A 3 -8.25 -39.35 67.75
CA SER A 3 -8.28 -37.89 67.80
C SER A 3 -9.18 -37.31 66.70
N PRO A 4 -10.17 -36.45 67.03
CA PRO A 4 -11.03 -35.81 66.04
C PRO A 4 -10.27 -34.86 65.10
N ALA A 5 -9.03 -34.47 65.45
CA ALA A 5 -8.17 -33.63 64.62
C ALA A 5 -7.68 -34.34 63.35
N PHE A 6 -7.51 -35.66 63.38
CA PHE A 6 -7.00 -36.42 62.23
C PHE A 6 -8.06 -36.63 61.14
N ILE A 7 -9.34 -36.71 61.53
CA ILE A 7 -10.47 -36.78 60.59
C ILE A 7 -10.71 -35.43 59.94
N PHE A 8 -10.50 -34.31 60.65
CA PHE A 8 -10.65 -32.97 60.09
C PHE A 8 -9.58 -32.65 59.03
N ILE A 9 -8.33 -33.11 59.23
CA ILE A 9 -7.23 -32.94 58.26
C ILE A 9 -7.42 -33.83 57.02
N ILE A 10 -7.96 -35.04 57.16
CA ILE A 10 -8.30 -35.90 56.01
C ILE A 10 -9.53 -35.37 55.26
N LEU A 11 -10.51 -34.78 55.96
CA LEU A 11 -11.61 -34.06 55.29
C LEU A 11 -11.07 -32.87 54.50
N LEU A 12 -10.20 -32.03 55.09
CA LEU A 12 -9.56 -30.89 54.42
C LEU A 12 -8.67 -31.32 53.22
N GLY A 13 -8.06 -32.50 53.27
CA GLY A 13 -7.32 -33.08 52.14
C GLY A 13 -8.21 -33.57 51.00
N ALA A 14 -9.42 -34.05 51.28
CA ALA A 14 -10.37 -34.54 50.27
C ALA A 14 -11.20 -33.42 49.59
N ILE A 15 -11.28 -32.22 50.18
CA ILE A 15 -11.86 -31.00 49.56
C ILE A 15 -10.82 -30.17 48.77
N SER A 16 -9.57 -30.64 48.66
CA SER A 16 -8.51 -29.89 47.97
C SER A 16 -8.49 -30.04 46.45
N GLN A 17 -9.38 -30.85 45.85
CA GLN A 17 -9.79 -30.62 44.46
C GLN A 17 -10.76 -29.43 44.46
N GLN A 18 -10.24 -28.22 44.71
CA GLN A 18 -10.99 -27.03 44.35
C GLN A 18 -11.31 -27.17 42.86
N ALA A 19 -12.59 -27.30 42.54
CA ALA A 19 -13.07 -27.27 41.16
C ALA A 19 -12.78 -25.86 40.63
N ILE A 20 -11.59 -25.71 40.05
CA ILE A 20 -11.10 -24.50 39.42
C ILE A 20 -12.02 -24.26 38.21
N ALA A 21 -12.80 -23.18 38.23
CA ALA A 21 -13.75 -22.83 37.18
C ALA A 21 -13.02 -22.71 35.84
N ASN A 22 -13.42 -23.45 34.82
CA ASN A 22 -12.85 -23.30 33.49
C ASN A 22 -13.92 -23.40 32.42
N CYS A 23 -13.69 -22.69 31.32
CA CYS A 23 -14.50 -22.70 30.12
C CYS A 23 -13.58 -22.78 28.91
N LYS A 24 -13.25 -23.99 28.46
CA LYS A 24 -12.34 -24.18 27.32
C LYS A 24 -12.50 -25.53 26.60
N PRO A 25 -12.11 -25.62 25.32
CA PRO A 25 -11.88 -26.90 24.63
C PRO A 25 -10.63 -27.60 25.17
N GLU A 26 -10.36 -28.81 24.69
CA GLU A 26 -9.13 -29.55 25.01
C GLU A 26 -7.87 -28.87 24.46
N GLU A 27 -7.99 -28.26 23.28
CA GLU A 27 -6.92 -27.52 22.61
C GLU A 27 -7.47 -26.22 22.03
N THR A 28 -6.61 -25.21 21.87
CA THR A 28 -6.98 -23.94 21.22
C THR A 28 -7.39 -24.19 19.77
N ILE A 29 -8.55 -23.67 19.38
CA ILE A 29 -9.12 -23.87 18.04
C ILE A 29 -8.93 -22.61 17.19
N THR A 30 -8.32 -22.76 16.02
CA THR A 30 -8.19 -21.66 15.05
C THR A 30 -9.33 -21.71 14.03
N ALA A 31 -10.10 -20.64 13.92
CA ALA A 31 -11.19 -20.51 12.96
C ALA A 31 -10.67 -20.28 11.52
N PRO A 32 -11.52 -20.46 10.49
CA PRO A 32 -11.19 -20.06 9.12
C PRO A 32 -10.92 -18.56 9.01
N ASN A 33 -10.11 -18.15 8.04
CA ASN A 33 -9.80 -16.74 7.80
C ASN A 33 -11.04 -15.92 7.44
N ILE A 34 -11.15 -14.72 8.04
CA ILE A 34 -11.98 -13.65 7.50
C ILE A 34 -11.16 -12.90 6.44
N ASN A 35 -11.72 -12.69 5.25
CA ASN A 35 -11.00 -12.11 4.13
C ASN A 35 -11.36 -10.63 3.94
N PHE A 36 -10.34 -9.78 3.84
CA PHE A 36 -10.48 -8.37 3.48
C PHE A 36 -9.61 -8.07 2.25
N ASP A 37 -10.23 -7.68 1.14
CA ASP A 37 -9.51 -7.09 0.01
C ASP A 37 -9.62 -5.56 0.10
N LEU A 38 -8.47 -4.90 0.16
CA LEU A 38 -8.33 -3.45 0.33
C LEU A 38 -7.83 -2.78 -0.97
N SER A 39 -7.62 -3.55 -2.04
CA SER A 39 -6.91 -3.12 -3.25
C SER A 39 -7.59 -1.94 -3.97
N THR A 40 -8.92 -1.90 -3.94
CA THR A 40 -9.72 -0.79 -4.51
C THR A 40 -10.09 0.27 -3.49
N ASP A 41 -10.07 -0.08 -2.21
CA ASP A 41 -10.47 0.81 -1.12
C ASP A 41 -9.38 1.81 -0.78
N LEU A 42 -8.13 1.35 -0.72
CA LEU A 42 -6.99 2.13 -0.28
C LEU A 42 -6.14 2.60 -1.46
N ASN A 43 -6.13 3.91 -1.67
CA ASN A 43 -5.32 4.60 -2.66
C ASN A 43 -4.92 5.99 -2.10
N ALA A 44 -4.11 6.78 -2.81
CA ALA A 44 -3.67 8.04 -2.21
C ALA A 44 -4.77 9.13 -2.14
N THR A 45 -5.95 8.93 -2.72
CA THR A 45 -7.12 9.81 -2.50
C THR A 45 -8.06 9.30 -1.41
N SER A 46 -8.07 7.98 -1.16
CA SER A 46 -8.81 7.35 -0.06
C SER A 46 -7.84 6.52 0.77
N THR A 47 -7.26 7.17 1.78
CA THR A 47 -6.22 6.56 2.62
C THR A 47 -6.79 5.78 3.80
N THR A 48 -8.12 5.81 4.01
CA THR A 48 -8.75 5.08 5.11
C THR A 48 -9.99 4.35 4.65
N VAL A 49 -10.17 3.12 5.13
CA VAL A 49 -11.39 2.34 4.93
C VAL A 49 -11.76 1.59 6.21
N THR A 50 -13.05 1.48 6.46
CA THR A 50 -13.59 0.71 7.58
C THR A 50 -14.27 -0.55 7.06
N LYS A 51 -14.00 -1.70 7.68
CA LYS A 51 -14.65 -2.98 7.37
C LYS A 51 -15.25 -3.57 8.64
N THR A 52 -16.50 -4.00 8.55
CA THR A 52 -17.19 -4.71 9.63
C THR A 52 -17.28 -6.18 9.27
N SER A 53 -17.08 -7.04 10.27
CA SER A 53 -17.25 -8.48 10.13
C SER A 53 -17.67 -9.09 11.45
N ARG A 54 -17.81 -10.42 11.48
CA ARG A 54 -18.17 -11.20 12.65
C ARG A 54 -17.22 -12.37 12.77
N THR A 55 -16.82 -12.71 13.99
CA THR A 55 -16.11 -13.97 14.23
C THR A 55 -17.01 -15.17 13.86
N ILE A 56 -16.39 -16.28 13.48
CA ILE A 56 -17.08 -17.54 13.17
C ILE A 56 -16.32 -18.67 13.87
N PHE A 57 -16.44 -18.73 15.19
CA PHE A 57 -15.76 -19.75 15.98
C PHE A 57 -16.39 -21.13 15.74
N PRO A 58 -15.60 -22.17 15.38
CA PRO A 58 -16.15 -23.48 15.07
C PRO A 58 -16.28 -24.36 16.33
N GLY A 59 -17.23 -25.29 16.31
CA GLY A 59 -17.33 -26.35 17.31
C GLY A 59 -17.97 -25.90 18.63
N THR A 60 -17.43 -26.38 19.74
CA THR A 60 -17.99 -26.22 21.09
C THR A 60 -16.89 -26.01 22.13
N PHE A 61 -17.23 -25.39 23.25
CA PHE A 61 -16.37 -25.33 24.44
C PHE A 61 -17.11 -25.88 25.65
N LYS A 62 -16.39 -26.37 26.66
CA LYS A 62 -16.99 -26.96 27.86
C LYS A 62 -16.65 -26.12 29.08
N CYS A 63 -17.68 -25.84 29.87
CA CYS A 63 -17.56 -25.19 31.16
C CYS A 63 -17.79 -26.20 32.29
N ASN A 64 -16.91 -26.23 33.29
CA ASN A 64 -17.09 -27.06 34.47
C ASN A 64 -17.97 -26.36 35.54
N ALA A 65 -18.15 -27.02 36.69
CA ALA A 65 -18.97 -26.50 37.77
C ALA A 65 -18.46 -25.13 38.25
N ARG A 66 -19.39 -24.20 38.51
CA ARG A 66 -19.11 -22.81 38.87
C ARG A 66 -18.11 -22.74 40.03
N GLY A 67 -17.05 -21.96 39.85
CA GLY A 67 -16.08 -21.66 40.90
C GLY A 67 -16.74 -20.89 42.05
N VAL A 68 -16.23 -21.11 43.26
CA VAL A 68 -16.72 -20.45 44.48
C VAL A 68 -16.44 -18.94 44.48
N LEU A 69 -15.35 -18.51 43.81
CA LEU A 69 -14.88 -17.12 43.80
C LEU A 69 -15.30 -16.32 42.56
N PHE A 70 -15.32 -16.95 41.38
CA PHE A 70 -15.64 -16.28 40.12
C PHE A 70 -16.61 -17.13 39.28
N PRO A 71 -17.58 -16.51 38.58
CA PRO A 71 -18.39 -17.22 37.62
C PRO A 71 -17.55 -17.63 36.41
N ASN A 72 -17.97 -18.72 35.77
CA ASN A 72 -17.51 -19.12 34.44
C ASN A 72 -17.62 -17.94 33.48
N THR A 73 -16.48 -17.53 32.94
CA THR A 73 -16.34 -16.31 32.16
C THR A 73 -15.33 -16.52 31.03
N VAL A 74 -15.71 -16.08 29.83
CA VAL A 74 -14.82 -16.03 28.67
C VAL A 74 -14.63 -14.57 28.27
N GLY A 75 -13.38 -14.14 28.18
CA GLY A 75 -13.01 -12.82 27.67
C GLY A 75 -12.73 -12.85 26.18
N ILE A 76 -13.12 -11.78 25.48
CA ILE A 76 -12.94 -11.60 24.04
C ILE A 76 -12.10 -10.34 23.81
N ALA A 77 -11.01 -10.47 23.06
CA ALA A 77 -10.05 -9.37 22.86
C ALA A 77 -9.51 -9.32 21.44
N SER A 78 -8.86 -8.20 21.11
CA SER A 78 -8.14 -8.00 19.86
C SER A 78 -6.76 -7.38 20.13
N PRO A 79 -5.71 -7.79 19.40
CA PRO A 79 -4.42 -7.09 19.43
C PRO A 79 -4.50 -5.62 19.02
N PHE A 80 -5.57 -5.24 18.31
CA PHE A 80 -5.78 -3.90 17.76
C PHE A 80 -6.75 -3.04 18.59
N ASN A 81 -7.17 -3.51 19.77
CA ASN A 81 -8.09 -2.77 20.65
C ASN A 81 -7.36 -1.63 21.41
N ASP A 82 -8.12 -0.69 21.96
CA ASP A 82 -7.65 0.45 22.78
C ASP A 82 -6.61 1.34 22.07
N GLY A 83 -6.79 1.58 20.77
CA GLY A 83 -5.88 2.42 19.97
C GLY A 83 -4.56 1.75 19.59
N ARG A 84 -4.36 0.48 19.95
CA ARG A 84 -3.21 -0.30 19.49
C ARG A 84 -3.28 -0.48 17.98
N THR A 85 -2.13 -0.32 17.35
CA THR A 85 -2.01 -0.36 15.90
C THR A 85 -0.94 -1.37 15.51
N GLY A 86 -1.24 -2.22 14.53
CA GLY A 86 -0.23 -3.02 13.83
C GLY A 86 -0.18 -2.62 12.37
N THR A 87 1.01 -2.58 11.79
CA THR A 87 1.21 -2.19 10.38
C THR A 87 1.79 -3.32 9.55
N ILE A 88 1.23 -3.55 8.35
CA ILE A 88 1.75 -4.50 7.38
C ILE A 88 2.36 -3.73 6.21
N GLY A 89 3.62 -4.01 5.89
CA GLY A 89 4.32 -3.53 4.70
C GLY A 89 4.15 -4.52 3.54
N PHE A 90 3.23 -4.24 2.62
CA PHE A 90 2.96 -5.08 1.44
C PHE A 90 4.00 -4.88 0.34
N ASN A 91 4.09 -5.87 -0.56
CA ASN A 91 4.91 -5.86 -1.77
C ASN A 91 6.40 -5.55 -1.51
N GLY A 92 6.94 -6.11 -0.42
CA GLY A 92 8.31 -5.88 0.03
C GLY A 92 8.50 -4.52 0.68
N GLY A 93 7.51 -4.05 1.45
CA GLY A 93 7.56 -2.76 2.15
C GLY A 93 7.38 -1.53 1.26
N LYS A 94 6.78 -1.69 0.07
CA LYS A 94 6.47 -0.56 -0.82
C LYS A 94 5.25 0.24 -0.35
N GLN A 95 4.30 -0.43 0.29
CA GLN A 95 3.10 0.21 0.84
C GLN A 95 2.83 -0.30 2.25
N PHE A 96 2.48 0.60 3.16
CA PHE A 96 2.22 0.27 4.56
C PHE A 96 0.74 0.50 4.88
N VAL A 97 0.06 -0.53 5.37
CA VAL A 97 -1.35 -0.43 5.81
C VAL A 97 -1.41 -0.72 7.30
N SER A 98 -1.87 0.27 8.07
CA SER A 98 -2.10 0.11 9.51
C SER A 98 -3.50 -0.43 9.78
N ILE A 99 -3.63 -1.15 10.89
CA ILE A 99 -4.85 -1.83 11.34
C ILE A 99 -5.15 -1.37 12.75
N THR A 100 -6.38 -0.92 12.99
CA THR A 100 -6.90 -0.56 14.31
C THR A 100 -8.31 -1.10 14.46
N LEU A 101 -8.66 -1.61 15.63
CA LEU A 101 -10.05 -1.95 15.97
C LEU A 101 -10.78 -0.69 16.43
N THR A 102 -11.94 -0.41 15.85
CA THR A 102 -12.75 0.77 16.20
C THR A 102 -14.04 0.40 16.93
N ALA A 103 -14.51 -0.84 16.79
CA ALA A 103 -15.64 -1.34 17.57
C ALA A 103 -15.52 -2.85 17.80
N LEU A 104 -15.93 -3.28 18.98
CA LEU A 104 -16.12 -4.68 19.37
C LEU A 104 -17.47 -4.76 20.08
N GLU A 105 -18.39 -5.54 19.55
CA GLU A 105 -19.75 -5.63 20.11
C GLU A 105 -19.76 -6.29 21.49
N LYS A 106 -18.96 -7.34 21.66
CA LYS A 106 -18.90 -8.15 22.88
C LYS A 106 -17.45 -8.43 23.24
N ASP A 107 -17.06 -8.00 24.43
CA ASP A 107 -15.72 -8.17 25.00
C ASP A 107 -15.65 -9.27 26.08
N ASN A 108 -16.81 -9.81 26.50
CA ASN A 108 -16.88 -10.95 27.41
C ASN A 108 -18.26 -11.65 27.38
N VAL A 109 -18.29 -12.88 27.91
CA VAL A 109 -19.50 -13.61 28.28
C VAL A 109 -19.31 -14.15 29.69
N THR A 110 -20.21 -13.80 30.62
CA THR A 110 -20.13 -14.17 32.04
C THR A 110 -21.30 -15.05 32.46
N ASN A 111 -21.18 -15.67 33.64
CA ASN A 111 -22.21 -16.53 34.23
C ASN A 111 -22.61 -17.71 33.34
N ILE A 112 -21.66 -18.25 32.59
CA ILE A 112 -21.88 -19.39 31.69
C ILE A 112 -22.19 -20.63 32.55
N SER A 113 -23.30 -21.30 32.28
CA SER A 113 -23.68 -22.49 33.04
C SER A 113 -22.68 -23.64 32.81
N ALA A 114 -22.60 -24.58 33.75
CA ALA A 114 -21.80 -25.78 33.54
C ALA A 114 -22.40 -26.63 32.41
N GLY A 115 -21.56 -27.16 31.53
CA GLY A 115 -22.01 -27.92 30.36
C GLY A 115 -21.19 -27.64 29.11
N THR A 116 -21.63 -28.21 27.98
CA THR A 116 -21.08 -27.96 26.65
C THR A 116 -21.88 -26.87 25.97
N HIS A 117 -21.18 -25.87 25.41
CA HIS A 117 -21.77 -24.71 24.74
C HIS A 117 -21.28 -24.60 23.31
N PRO A 118 -22.12 -24.16 22.36
CA PRO A 118 -21.68 -23.88 21.01
C PRO A 118 -20.70 -22.70 20.98
N ALA A 119 -19.65 -22.81 20.17
CA ALA A 119 -18.66 -21.75 20.02
C ALA A 119 -19.26 -20.41 19.54
N SER A 120 -20.39 -20.48 18.83
CA SER A 120 -21.16 -19.32 18.37
C SER A 120 -21.69 -18.42 19.50
N ASP A 121 -21.80 -18.94 20.73
CA ASP A 121 -22.16 -18.12 21.90
C ASP A 121 -21.09 -17.05 22.20
N LEU A 122 -19.87 -17.27 21.72
CA LEU A 122 -18.74 -16.34 21.84
C LEU A 122 -18.59 -15.46 20.61
N ASP A 123 -19.37 -15.67 19.54
CA ASP A 123 -19.22 -14.87 18.32
C ASP A 123 -19.55 -13.40 18.57
N THR A 124 -18.79 -12.49 17.97
CA THR A 124 -18.97 -11.04 18.13
C THR A 124 -18.81 -10.32 16.80
N ASN A 125 -19.63 -9.30 16.56
CA ASN A 125 -19.34 -8.34 15.50
C ASN A 125 -18.16 -7.45 15.90
N PHE A 126 -17.38 -7.04 14.92
CA PHE A 126 -16.24 -6.16 15.11
C PHE A 126 -16.02 -5.29 13.87
N THR A 127 -15.40 -4.13 14.09
CA THR A 127 -15.11 -3.17 13.03
C THR A 127 -13.63 -2.80 13.06
N LEU A 128 -12.96 -3.00 11.93
CA LEU A 128 -11.57 -2.62 11.71
C LEU A 128 -11.51 -1.37 10.85
N LYS A 129 -10.57 -0.49 11.18
CA LYS A 129 -10.12 0.60 10.32
C LYS A 129 -8.75 0.24 9.75
N PHE A 130 -8.63 0.32 8.44
CA PHE A 130 -7.38 0.23 7.71
C PHE A 130 -6.95 1.60 7.24
N THR A 131 -5.67 1.95 7.40
CA THR A 131 -5.12 3.23 6.94
C THR A 131 -3.87 3.01 6.10
N LEU A 132 -3.86 3.49 4.87
CA LEU A 132 -2.67 3.56 4.02
C LEU A 132 -1.76 4.67 4.53
N LEU A 133 -0.54 4.31 4.94
CA LEU A 133 0.46 5.25 5.46
C LEU A 133 1.28 5.85 4.31
N SER A 134 1.65 7.12 4.45
CA SER A 134 2.51 7.84 3.50
C SER A 134 4.00 7.52 3.65
N SER A 135 4.39 6.86 4.75
CA SER A 135 5.77 6.49 5.02
C SER A 135 5.86 5.22 5.88
N LYS A 136 7.04 4.61 5.86
CA LYS A 136 7.39 3.47 6.69
C LYS A 136 7.35 3.87 8.18
N PRO A 137 6.61 3.16 9.04
CA PRO A 137 6.63 3.43 10.48
C PRO A 137 7.98 3.07 11.09
N SER A 138 8.35 3.76 12.17
CA SER A 138 9.63 3.55 12.86
C SER A 138 9.69 2.21 13.61
N THR A 139 8.57 1.72 14.11
CA THR A 139 8.45 0.46 14.86
C THR A 139 7.11 -0.23 14.56
N ASN A 140 6.94 -1.45 15.08
CA ASN A 140 5.66 -2.15 15.11
C ASN A 140 5.03 -2.41 13.72
N TYR A 141 5.86 -2.91 12.81
CA TYR A 141 5.43 -3.33 11.48
C TYR A 141 6.04 -4.68 11.09
N LYS A 142 5.36 -5.36 10.18
CA LYS A 142 5.85 -6.57 9.52
C LYS A 142 5.76 -6.40 8.01
N GLU A 143 6.85 -6.68 7.32
CA GLU A 143 6.86 -6.69 5.86
C GLU A 143 6.53 -8.09 5.33
N VAL A 144 5.80 -8.11 4.23
CA VAL A 144 5.52 -9.31 3.43
C VAL A 144 5.97 -9.05 2.00
N SER A 145 6.49 -10.08 1.33
CA SER A 145 7.02 -9.94 -0.03
C SER A 145 5.92 -9.69 -1.08
N GLY A 146 4.72 -10.23 -0.85
CA GLY A 146 3.59 -10.15 -1.78
C GLY A 146 2.47 -9.19 -1.35
N SER A 147 1.32 -9.34 -2.01
CA SER A 147 0.11 -8.55 -1.78
C SER A 147 -0.82 -9.14 -0.71
N THR A 148 -0.46 -10.24 -0.07
CA THR A 148 -1.30 -10.93 0.92
C THR A 148 -0.59 -11.11 2.26
N ALA A 149 -1.36 -11.01 3.35
CA ALA A 149 -0.84 -11.22 4.70
C ALA A 149 -1.91 -11.86 5.59
N ILE A 150 -1.49 -12.84 6.42
CA ILE A 150 -2.33 -13.44 7.45
C ILE A 150 -2.00 -12.82 8.79
N VAL A 151 -3.03 -12.39 9.51
CA VAL A 151 -2.95 -11.92 10.89
C VAL A 151 -3.70 -12.92 11.76
N ASN A 152 -3.00 -13.58 12.68
CA ASN A 152 -3.58 -14.60 13.53
C ASN A 152 -3.18 -14.40 15.01
N PRO A 153 -4.11 -14.03 15.90
CA PRO A 153 -5.53 -13.69 15.65
C PRO A 153 -5.75 -12.20 15.32
N VAL A 154 -6.90 -11.88 14.74
CA VAL A 154 -7.50 -10.53 14.76
C VAL A 154 -8.46 -10.34 15.94
N ILE A 155 -9.21 -11.38 16.29
CA ILE A 155 -10.04 -11.47 17.50
C ILE A 155 -9.76 -12.81 18.16
N LEU A 156 -9.75 -12.87 19.48
CA LEU A 156 -9.56 -14.10 20.23
C LEU A 156 -10.58 -14.21 21.36
N ALA A 157 -10.89 -15.44 21.75
CA ALA A 157 -11.64 -15.77 22.97
C ALA A 157 -10.74 -16.60 23.89
N SER A 158 -10.76 -16.27 25.19
CA SER A 158 -9.91 -16.95 26.19
C SER A 158 -10.60 -17.05 27.55
N ASP A 159 -10.26 -18.09 28.30
CA ASP A 159 -10.87 -18.39 29.60
C ASP A 159 -10.39 -17.40 30.66
N ALA A 160 -11.35 -16.70 31.28
CA ALA A 160 -11.13 -15.74 32.35
C ALA A 160 -11.62 -16.26 33.71
N SER A 161 -12.18 -17.47 33.75
CA SER A 161 -12.90 -18.02 34.90
C SER A 161 -12.04 -18.14 36.17
N ASN A 162 -10.73 -18.36 36.02
CA ASN A 162 -9.80 -18.56 37.15
C ASN A 162 -9.30 -17.30 37.84
N VAL A 163 -9.23 -16.21 37.08
CA VAL A 163 -8.58 -14.98 37.52
C VAL A 163 -9.56 -13.80 37.56
N GLY A 164 -10.74 -13.96 36.96
CA GLY A 164 -11.71 -12.89 36.76
C GLY A 164 -11.31 -11.93 35.62
N LEU A 165 -12.26 -11.14 35.14
CA LEU A 165 -12.05 -10.28 33.96
C LEU A 165 -10.94 -9.24 34.13
N VAL A 166 -10.82 -8.65 35.32
CA VAL A 166 -9.80 -7.59 35.56
C VAL A 166 -8.39 -8.14 35.43
N GLN A 167 -8.09 -9.25 36.12
CA GLN A 167 -6.76 -9.87 36.04
C GLN A 167 -6.53 -10.52 34.67
N TRP A 168 -7.57 -11.10 34.06
CA TRP A 168 -7.50 -11.60 32.69
C TRP A 168 -7.12 -10.49 31.71
N LEU A 169 -7.74 -9.30 31.80
CA LEU A 169 -7.39 -8.14 30.98
C LEU A 169 -5.93 -7.72 31.18
N LEU A 170 -5.41 -7.70 32.40
CA LEU A 170 -4.00 -7.39 32.63
C LEU A 170 -3.06 -8.41 31.96
N ASN A 171 -3.39 -9.70 32.06
CA ASN A 171 -2.62 -10.77 31.43
C ASN A 171 -2.69 -10.69 29.89
N ILE A 172 -3.88 -10.41 29.34
CA ILE A 172 -4.06 -10.36 27.89
C ILE A 172 -3.28 -9.19 27.29
N VAL A 173 -3.24 -8.02 27.94
CA VAL A 173 -2.50 -6.84 27.44
C VAL A 173 -1.02 -7.14 27.20
N ILE A 174 -0.38 -7.94 28.05
CA ILE A 174 1.01 -8.36 27.87
C ILE A 174 1.16 -9.17 26.57
N LYS A 175 0.27 -10.14 26.34
CA LYS A 175 0.24 -10.94 25.10
C LYS A 175 -0.04 -10.08 23.87
N LEU A 176 -0.93 -9.09 23.97
CA LEU A 176 -1.22 -8.17 22.88
C LEU A 176 0.02 -7.34 22.50
N VAL A 177 0.77 -6.84 23.47
CA VAL A 177 2.02 -6.11 23.20
C VAL A 177 3.06 -7.04 22.57
N GLN A 178 3.24 -8.25 23.09
CA GLN A 178 4.15 -9.24 22.50
C GLN A 178 3.77 -9.58 21.06
N PHE A 179 2.47 -9.73 20.78
CA PHE A 179 1.96 -9.97 19.43
C PHE A 179 2.32 -8.82 18.50
N LEU A 180 2.13 -7.56 18.89
CA LEU A 180 2.45 -6.41 18.05
C LEU A 180 3.96 -6.35 17.71
N LEU A 181 4.82 -6.72 18.67
CA LEU A 181 6.27 -6.76 18.46
C LEU A 181 6.74 -7.92 17.57
N THR A 182 6.10 -9.08 17.67
CA THR A 182 6.58 -10.33 17.04
C THR A 182 5.74 -10.81 15.87
N TRP A 183 4.51 -10.28 15.73
CA TRP A 183 3.46 -10.77 14.83
C TRP A 183 3.16 -12.26 14.99
N GLN A 184 3.41 -12.79 16.19
CA GLN A 184 3.15 -14.16 16.59
C GLN A 184 2.39 -14.14 17.91
N TRP A 185 1.23 -14.82 17.94
CA TRP A 185 0.45 -14.92 19.16
C TRP A 185 1.09 -15.94 20.10
N PRO A 186 1.42 -15.57 21.35
CA PRO A 186 1.94 -16.52 22.32
C PRO A 186 0.79 -17.39 22.84
N VAL A 187 0.45 -18.46 22.11
CA VAL A 187 -0.65 -19.36 22.47
C VAL A 187 -0.40 -19.98 23.85
N ASP A 188 -1.42 -19.98 24.70
CA ASP A 188 -1.41 -20.69 25.98
C ASP A 188 -2.71 -21.46 26.24
N GLN A 189 -2.70 -22.25 27.32
CA GLN A 189 -3.78 -23.16 27.69
C GLN A 189 -5.13 -22.50 28.01
N ASN A 190 -5.20 -21.17 28.12
CA ASN A 190 -6.43 -20.42 28.34
C ASN A 190 -6.98 -19.85 27.03
N ASP A 191 -6.23 -19.88 25.93
CA ASP A 191 -6.75 -19.48 24.63
C ASP A 191 -7.74 -20.55 24.12
N ILE A 192 -8.97 -20.13 23.87
CA ILE A 192 -10.08 -21.01 23.46
C ILE A 192 -10.18 -21.00 21.93
N PHE A 193 -10.41 -19.81 21.37
CA PHE A 193 -10.59 -19.62 19.93
C PHE A 193 -9.73 -18.47 19.40
N LEU A 194 -9.12 -18.70 18.25
CA LEU A 194 -8.39 -17.69 17.50
C LEU A 194 -9.12 -17.44 16.18
N GLN A 195 -9.52 -16.19 15.92
CA GLN A 195 -10.07 -15.77 14.63
C GLN A 195 -8.96 -15.11 13.82
N PRO A 196 -8.39 -15.76 12.79
CA PRO A 196 -7.46 -15.12 11.89
C PRO A 196 -8.19 -14.28 10.83
N MET A 197 -7.42 -13.38 10.19
CA MET A 197 -7.83 -12.71 8.96
C MET A 197 -6.76 -12.79 7.88
N LEU A 198 -7.19 -12.83 6.63
CA LEU A 198 -6.37 -12.67 5.44
C LEU A 198 -6.66 -11.29 4.84
N ILE A 199 -5.61 -10.49 4.69
CA ILE A 199 -5.68 -9.17 4.04
C ILE A 199 -5.02 -9.28 2.67
N THR A 200 -5.69 -8.77 1.63
CA THR A 200 -5.13 -8.57 0.29
C THR A 200 -5.02 -7.08 0.01
N TYR A 201 -3.85 -6.65 -0.45
CA TYR A 201 -3.59 -5.29 -0.90
C TYR A 201 -2.66 -5.26 -2.11
N ASN A 202 -3.28 -5.15 -3.29
CA ASN A 202 -2.61 -4.98 -4.58
C ASN A 202 -3.13 -3.69 -5.24
N PRO A 203 -2.58 -2.52 -4.89
CA PRO A 203 -3.12 -1.24 -5.36
C PRO A 203 -3.09 -1.13 -6.89
N VAL A 204 -4.13 -0.51 -7.44
CA VAL A 204 -4.22 -0.20 -8.87
C VAL A 204 -3.21 0.90 -9.21
N MET A 205 -2.33 0.66 -10.20
CA MET A 205 -1.22 1.55 -10.55
C MET A 205 -1.28 1.97 -12.03
N THR A 206 -1.86 3.13 -12.33
CA THR A 206 -2.06 3.61 -13.70
C THR A 206 -0.75 3.72 -14.46
N THR A 207 -0.55 2.92 -15.49
CA THR A 207 0.62 2.99 -16.37
C THR A 207 0.22 3.56 -17.72
N CYS A 208 1.13 4.32 -18.33
CA CYS A 208 1.03 4.77 -19.71
C CYS A 208 2.17 4.17 -20.55
N ASN A 209 1.87 3.90 -21.80
CA ASN A 209 2.79 3.44 -22.82
C ASN A 209 2.90 4.50 -23.93
N PHE A 210 4.11 4.69 -24.45
CA PHE A 210 4.35 5.52 -25.62
C PHE A 210 4.14 4.68 -26.89
N SER A 211 2.99 4.89 -27.53
CA SER A 211 2.54 4.07 -28.66
C SER A 211 3.39 4.24 -29.92
N ASN A 212 4.20 5.30 -30.01
CA ASN A 212 5.12 5.55 -31.14
C ASN A 212 6.59 5.38 -30.75
N ALA A 213 6.92 4.45 -29.85
CA ALA A 213 8.30 4.15 -29.52
C ALA A 213 9.14 3.93 -30.80
N GLY A 214 10.27 4.62 -30.91
CA GLY A 214 11.09 4.63 -32.13
C GLY A 214 10.69 5.68 -33.18
N LEU A 215 9.83 6.66 -32.85
CA LEU A 215 9.46 7.75 -33.74
C LEU A 215 10.69 8.48 -34.31
N VAL A 216 10.75 8.59 -35.64
CA VAL A 216 11.75 9.38 -36.37
C VAL A 216 11.07 10.59 -37.01
N VAL A 217 11.55 11.79 -36.72
CA VAL A 217 11.06 13.04 -37.32
C VAL A 217 12.06 13.49 -38.39
N SER A 218 11.66 13.43 -39.65
CA SER A 218 12.50 13.81 -40.79
C SER A 218 12.19 15.23 -41.23
N LEU A 219 13.07 16.17 -40.92
CA LEU A 219 12.92 17.56 -41.36
C LEU A 219 13.29 17.70 -42.85
N PRO A 220 12.67 18.64 -43.59
CA PRO A 220 13.00 18.89 -44.99
C PRO A 220 14.41 19.48 -45.13
N LEU A 221 15.02 19.24 -46.28
CA LEU A 221 16.28 19.88 -46.62
C LEU A 221 16.06 21.39 -46.80
N ILE A 222 16.89 22.20 -46.14
CA ILE A 222 16.85 23.66 -46.22
C ILE A 222 18.21 24.21 -46.66
N SER A 223 18.22 25.43 -47.22
CA SER A 223 19.48 26.10 -47.53
C SER A 223 20.14 26.67 -46.28
N VAL A 224 21.46 26.86 -46.31
CA VAL A 224 22.20 27.58 -45.25
C VAL A 224 21.69 29.01 -45.08
N LYS A 225 21.17 29.63 -46.15
CA LYS A 225 20.53 30.95 -46.09
C LYS A 225 19.27 30.88 -45.23
N ASP A 226 18.36 29.95 -45.55
CA ASP A 226 17.09 29.82 -44.82
C ASP A 226 17.32 29.47 -43.35
N ALA A 227 18.28 28.59 -43.08
CA ALA A 227 18.72 28.25 -41.73
C ALA A 227 19.12 29.48 -40.90
N LYS A 228 19.62 30.55 -41.53
CA LYS A 228 20.07 31.79 -40.87
C LYS A 228 18.99 32.86 -40.80
N THR A 229 18.06 32.88 -41.75
CA THR A 229 17.16 34.03 -41.96
C THR A 229 15.68 33.74 -41.77
N VAL A 230 15.26 32.48 -41.84
CA VAL A 230 13.85 32.09 -41.72
C VAL A 230 13.58 31.66 -40.28
N ASP A 231 12.58 32.27 -39.65
CA ASP A 231 12.10 31.82 -38.34
C ASP A 231 11.54 30.40 -38.45
N LYS A 232 12.02 29.52 -37.57
CA LYS A 232 11.65 28.09 -37.52
C LYS A 232 11.80 27.39 -38.87
N ALA A 233 12.91 27.63 -39.55
CA ALA A 233 13.24 26.98 -40.81
C ALA A 233 13.06 25.45 -40.73
N GLY A 234 12.41 24.87 -41.74
CA GLY A 234 12.14 23.43 -41.81
C GLY A 234 11.21 22.89 -40.72
N TYR A 235 10.34 23.72 -40.14
CA TYR A 235 9.35 23.29 -39.16
C TYR A 235 8.56 22.06 -39.65
N THR A 236 8.63 20.98 -38.89
CA THR A 236 8.01 19.70 -39.19
C THR A 236 7.15 19.27 -38.00
N PRO A 237 5.82 19.23 -38.15
CA PRO A 237 4.94 18.76 -37.08
C PRO A 237 5.08 17.25 -36.90
N PHE A 238 4.93 16.79 -35.66
CA PHE A 238 4.83 15.38 -35.32
C PHE A 238 3.97 15.19 -34.07
N THR A 239 3.53 13.96 -33.83
CA THR A 239 2.62 13.65 -32.72
C THR A 239 3.20 12.53 -31.87
N LEU A 240 3.11 12.70 -30.55
CA LEU A 240 3.41 11.66 -29.57
C LEU A 240 2.09 11.04 -29.11
N ASN A 241 1.86 9.75 -29.40
CA ASN A 241 0.64 9.05 -28.99
C ASN A 241 0.88 8.17 -27.76
N PHE A 242 -0.11 8.16 -26.86
CA PHE A 242 -0.05 7.45 -25.59
C PHE A 242 -1.29 6.60 -25.38
N THR A 243 -1.10 5.48 -24.72
CA THR A 243 -2.16 4.62 -24.19
C THR A 243 -1.94 4.38 -22.72
N CYS A 244 -2.97 4.56 -21.90
CA CYS A 244 -2.90 4.37 -20.44
C CYS A 244 -3.96 3.36 -20.00
N GLN A 245 -3.65 2.64 -18.93
CA GLN A 245 -4.46 1.55 -18.36
C GLN A 245 -4.37 1.55 -16.84
N ASP A 246 -5.08 0.62 -16.19
CA ASP A 246 -5.09 0.46 -14.73
C ASP A 246 -5.55 1.74 -14.02
N PHE A 247 -6.72 2.24 -14.42
CA PHE A 247 -7.35 3.41 -13.84
C PHE A 247 -8.09 3.08 -12.53
N LEU A 248 -8.20 4.09 -11.67
CA LEU A 248 -9.26 4.09 -10.66
C LEU A 248 -10.62 4.24 -11.35
N SER A 249 -11.69 3.96 -10.59
CA SER A 249 -13.07 4.13 -11.05
C SER A 249 -13.29 5.51 -11.70
N GLY A 250 -13.91 5.53 -12.88
CA GLY A 250 -14.21 6.77 -13.62
C GLY A 250 -13.05 7.33 -14.43
N SER A 251 -12.11 6.48 -14.88
CA SER A 251 -10.95 6.87 -15.71
C SER A 251 -10.03 7.88 -15.02
N LYS A 252 -9.83 7.71 -13.71
CA LYS A 252 -8.96 8.57 -12.90
C LYS A 252 -7.57 7.95 -12.78
N ALA A 253 -6.54 8.77 -12.92
CA ALA A 253 -5.16 8.34 -12.71
C ALA A 253 -4.94 7.98 -11.23
N SER A 254 -4.36 6.80 -10.96
CA SER A 254 -4.10 6.35 -9.58
C SER A 254 -2.84 6.93 -8.95
N ARG A 255 -2.05 7.67 -9.73
CA ARG A 255 -0.77 8.30 -9.35
C ARG A 255 -0.49 9.52 -10.22
N ASN A 256 0.47 10.36 -9.82
CA ASN A 256 0.84 11.50 -10.65
C ASN A 256 1.63 11.00 -11.86
N ILE A 257 1.38 11.56 -13.03
CA ILE A 257 2.13 11.24 -14.24
C ILE A 257 2.65 12.53 -14.85
N LYS A 258 3.95 12.62 -15.03
CA LYS A 258 4.61 13.72 -15.73
C LYS A 258 5.42 13.19 -16.89
N MET A 259 5.41 13.90 -18.00
CA MET A 259 6.19 13.53 -19.18
C MET A 259 7.09 14.69 -19.59
N PHE A 260 8.36 14.40 -19.86
CA PHE A 260 9.35 15.36 -20.32
C PHE A 260 10.31 14.69 -21.31
N LEU A 261 11.08 15.51 -22.03
CA LEU A 261 12.10 15.03 -22.97
C LEU A 261 13.49 15.19 -22.35
N SER A 262 14.35 14.19 -22.55
CA SER A 262 15.74 14.21 -22.11
C SER A 262 16.70 13.92 -23.27
N SER A 263 17.89 14.52 -23.26
CA SER A 263 18.94 14.20 -24.24
C SER A 263 20.33 14.44 -23.65
N GLN A 264 21.30 13.64 -24.08
CA GLN A 264 22.72 13.87 -23.80
C GLN A 264 23.38 14.77 -24.87
N SER A 265 22.68 15.03 -25.97
CA SER A 265 23.18 15.81 -27.11
C SER A 265 22.59 17.21 -27.05
N LEU A 266 22.93 17.96 -26.01
CA LEU A 266 22.43 19.32 -25.78
C LEU A 266 23.54 20.35 -25.90
N LEU A 267 23.18 21.58 -26.28
CA LEU A 267 24.09 22.70 -26.19
C LEU A 267 24.28 23.08 -24.71
N ALA A 268 25.52 23.15 -24.24
CA ALA A 268 25.82 23.34 -22.81
C ALA A 268 25.21 24.62 -22.22
N THR A 269 25.11 25.69 -23.01
CA THR A 269 24.57 26.99 -22.59
C THR A 269 23.08 27.14 -22.83
N ASP A 270 22.45 26.21 -23.56
CA ASP A 270 21.03 26.27 -23.90
C ASP A 270 20.44 24.87 -24.09
N LYS A 271 19.79 24.38 -23.04
CA LYS A 271 19.14 23.07 -22.99
C LYS A 271 17.87 22.97 -23.85
N THR A 272 17.50 24.00 -24.60
CA THR A 272 16.45 23.89 -25.62
C THR A 272 16.96 23.35 -26.95
N ILE A 273 18.28 23.31 -27.13
CA ILE A 273 18.92 23.00 -28.42
C ILE A 273 19.53 21.60 -28.37
N LEU A 274 19.03 20.73 -29.24
CA LEU A 274 19.64 19.46 -29.57
C LEU A 274 20.80 19.68 -30.56
N THR A 275 21.99 19.28 -30.16
CA THR A 275 23.21 19.37 -30.99
C THR A 275 23.33 18.17 -31.92
N ASN A 276 24.06 18.38 -33.02
CA ASN A 276 24.31 17.36 -34.01
C ASN A 276 25.24 16.28 -33.45
N THR A 277 24.87 15.02 -33.62
CA THR A 277 25.69 13.85 -33.25
C THR A 277 26.43 13.24 -34.43
N THR A 278 26.21 13.74 -35.65
CA THR A 278 26.85 13.22 -36.86
C THR A 278 28.27 13.76 -36.99
N ALA A 279 29.26 12.87 -37.06
CA ALA A 279 30.64 13.25 -37.38
C ALA A 279 30.71 13.95 -38.74
N GLN A 280 31.39 15.09 -38.82
CA GLN A 280 31.46 15.95 -40.02
C GLN A 280 30.09 16.42 -40.55
N GLY A 281 29.07 16.44 -39.69
CA GLY A 281 27.77 17.01 -40.01
C GLY A 281 27.77 18.55 -40.02
N ALA A 282 26.58 19.14 -40.17
CA ALA A 282 26.41 20.58 -40.08
C ALA A 282 26.85 21.11 -38.70
N GLY A 283 27.61 22.20 -38.69
CA GLY A 283 28.06 22.92 -37.49
C GLY A 283 27.31 24.24 -37.31
N GLY A 284 27.31 24.80 -36.10
CA GLY A 284 26.69 26.10 -35.78
C GLY A 284 25.15 26.10 -35.78
N ILE A 285 24.53 24.95 -35.97
CA ILE A 285 23.08 24.73 -36.06
C ILE A 285 22.66 23.50 -35.26
N GLY A 286 21.51 23.59 -34.61
CA GLY A 286 20.90 22.51 -33.84
C GLY A 286 19.43 22.32 -34.22
N LEU A 287 18.75 21.46 -33.48
CA LEU A 287 17.30 21.26 -33.57
C LEU A 287 16.64 21.78 -32.31
N ARG A 288 15.50 22.46 -32.46
CA ARG A 288 14.61 22.80 -31.35
C ARG A 288 13.29 22.07 -31.51
N VAL A 289 12.64 21.78 -30.39
CA VAL A 289 11.31 21.17 -30.33
C VAL A 289 10.37 22.10 -29.59
N VAL A 290 9.12 22.18 -30.04
CA VAL A 290 8.05 22.99 -29.45
C VAL A 290 6.77 22.18 -29.34
N LYS A 291 5.87 22.57 -28.43
CA LYS A 291 4.49 22.11 -28.50
C LYS A 291 3.75 22.89 -29.60
N SER A 292 2.87 22.23 -30.35
CA SER A 292 2.15 22.89 -31.45
C SER A 292 1.19 23.99 -30.97
N ASP A 293 0.76 23.94 -29.71
CA ASP A 293 -0.09 24.95 -29.07
C ASP A 293 0.70 26.20 -28.62
N ASN A 294 2.03 26.13 -28.57
CA ASN A 294 2.91 27.24 -28.20
C ASN A 294 4.27 27.13 -28.90
N ILE A 295 4.28 27.41 -30.20
CA ILE A 295 5.50 27.31 -31.03
C ILE A 295 6.58 28.34 -30.68
N ASN A 296 6.29 29.33 -29.83
CA ASN A 296 7.24 30.38 -29.45
C ASN A 296 8.02 30.05 -28.17
N SER A 297 7.63 28.98 -27.46
CA SER A 297 8.31 28.51 -26.26
C SER A 297 8.95 27.16 -26.53
N PRO A 298 10.26 27.10 -26.84
CA PRO A 298 10.94 25.84 -27.09
C PRO A 298 11.01 24.99 -25.81
N VAL A 299 10.89 23.68 -25.99
CA VAL A 299 11.00 22.69 -24.92
C VAL A 299 12.42 22.71 -24.38
N ILE A 300 12.53 22.88 -23.05
CA ILE A 300 13.77 22.65 -22.32
C ILE A 300 13.89 21.15 -22.07
N PHE A 301 14.99 20.55 -22.50
CA PHE A 301 15.29 19.15 -22.28
C PHE A 301 16.00 18.93 -20.94
N SER A 302 15.79 17.76 -20.34
CA SER A 302 16.62 17.29 -19.23
C SER A 302 17.91 16.66 -19.76
N ASP A 303 19.01 16.85 -19.05
CA ASP A 303 20.28 16.15 -19.22
C ASP A 303 20.36 14.85 -18.39
N ASN A 304 19.24 14.45 -17.77
CA ASN A 304 19.16 13.22 -16.98
C ASN A 304 17.80 12.53 -17.15
N ILE A 305 17.81 11.26 -17.57
CA ILE A 305 16.60 10.46 -17.71
C ILE A 305 15.89 10.17 -16.39
N ASN A 306 16.60 10.29 -15.26
CA ASN A 306 16.07 9.98 -13.93
C ASN A 306 15.47 11.19 -13.21
N SER A 307 15.57 12.40 -13.78
CA SER A 307 15.05 13.61 -13.15
C SER A 307 14.61 14.63 -14.18
N GLN A 308 13.43 15.22 -13.96
CA GLN A 308 12.94 16.30 -14.80
C GLN A 308 13.82 17.55 -14.66
N GLY A 309 14.29 17.88 -13.45
CA GLY A 309 15.02 19.12 -13.20
C GLY A 309 14.25 20.36 -13.69
N SER A 310 14.89 21.20 -14.50
CA SER A 310 14.27 22.38 -15.14
C SER A 310 13.63 22.09 -16.51
N ALA A 311 13.52 20.82 -16.92
CA ALA A 311 12.92 20.46 -18.20
C ALA A 311 11.44 20.79 -18.26
N THR A 312 10.98 21.17 -19.45
CA THR A 312 9.57 21.48 -19.69
C THR A 312 8.74 20.20 -19.58
N SER A 313 7.71 20.23 -18.73
CA SER A 313 6.68 19.18 -18.72
C SER A 313 5.84 19.31 -19.98
N ILE A 314 5.89 18.31 -20.86
CA ILE A 314 5.06 18.28 -22.08
C ILE A 314 3.67 17.73 -21.81
N PHE A 315 3.50 16.99 -20.72
CA PHE A 315 2.23 16.50 -20.20
C PHE A 315 2.31 16.32 -18.69
N SER A 316 1.20 16.56 -18.00
CA SER A 316 1.06 16.28 -16.57
C SER A 316 -0.40 15.99 -16.23
N VAL A 317 -0.61 14.95 -15.44
CA VAL A 317 -1.90 14.68 -14.79
C VAL A 317 -1.63 14.38 -13.32
N ASN A 318 -2.35 15.07 -12.45
CA ASN A 318 -2.29 14.80 -11.03
C ASN A 318 -3.13 13.56 -10.70
N GLN A 319 -2.73 12.86 -9.66
CA GLN A 319 -3.50 11.75 -9.13
C GLN A 319 -4.97 12.15 -8.84
N GLY A 320 -5.90 11.24 -9.13
CA GLY A 320 -7.34 11.45 -8.93
C GLY A 320 -8.02 12.26 -10.03
N ASN A 321 -7.26 12.90 -10.92
CA ASN A 321 -7.81 13.57 -12.08
C ASN A 321 -8.11 12.60 -13.22
N ASN A 322 -9.04 13.00 -14.08
CA ASN A 322 -9.41 12.23 -15.26
C ASN A 322 -8.22 12.15 -16.23
N LEU A 323 -8.00 10.96 -16.77
CA LEU A 323 -7.02 10.68 -17.79
C LEU A 323 -7.66 9.81 -18.86
N SER A 324 -7.61 10.26 -20.11
CA SER A 324 -8.08 9.45 -21.23
C SER A 324 -7.23 8.20 -21.39
N SER A 325 -7.86 7.08 -21.73
CA SER A 325 -7.16 5.82 -22.05
C SER A 325 -6.25 5.92 -23.26
N ALA A 326 -6.51 6.88 -24.15
CA ALA A 326 -5.61 7.26 -25.23
C ALA A 326 -5.60 8.78 -25.39
N PHE A 327 -4.43 9.34 -25.65
CA PHE A 327 -4.27 10.76 -25.96
C PHE A 327 -3.01 11.02 -26.78
N SER A 328 -2.91 12.23 -27.29
CA SER A 328 -1.83 12.65 -28.18
C SER A 328 -1.30 14.01 -27.78
N ILE A 329 0.01 14.21 -27.90
CA ILE A 329 0.66 15.52 -27.75
C ILE A 329 1.21 15.92 -29.11
N ASN A 330 0.70 17.03 -29.65
CA ASN A 330 1.17 17.58 -30.92
C ASN A 330 2.39 18.48 -30.68
N MET A 331 3.45 18.21 -31.42
CA MET A 331 4.76 18.83 -31.31
C MET A 331 5.23 19.31 -32.69
N GLY A 332 6.33 20.05 -32.70
CA GLY A 332 7.04 20.39 -33.93
C GLY A 332 8.54 20.51 -33.68
N ALA A 333 9.33 20.15 -34.69
CA ALA A 333 10.78 20.27 -34.69
C ALA A 333 11.23 21.19 -35.83
N TYR A 334 12.28 21.97 -35.59
CA TYR A 334 12.81 22.89 -36.60
C TYR A 334 14.31 23.15 -36.40
N TYR A 335 14.95 23.67 -37.43
CA TYR A 335 16.36 24.04 -37.41
C TYR A 335 16.60 25.35 -36.66
N TYR A 336 17.61 25.42 -35.80
CA TYR A 336 17.95 26.63 -35.05
C TYR A 336 19.46 26.97 -35.11
N PRO A 337 19.85 28.13 -35.67
CA PRO A 337 21.25 28.53 -35.78
C PRO A 337 21.75 29.14 -34.45
N TYR A 338 22.34 28.33 -33.57
CA TYR A 338 22.89 28.84 -32.31
C TYR A 338 24.20 29.61 -32.49
N SER A 339 24.83 29.50 -33.67
CA SER A 339 25.97 30.35 -34.07
C SER A 339 25.85 30.69 -35.55
N ILE A 340 25.13 31.78 -35.86
CA ILE A 340 24.78 32.20 -37.23
C ILE A 340 26.00 32.28 -38.16
N ASN A 341 27.14 32.79 -37.67
CA ASN A 341 28.36 32.94 -38.47
C ASN A 341 29.09 31.62 -38.72
N SER A 342 28.79 30.59 -37.94
CA SER A 342 29.45 29.28 -37.99
C SER A 342 28.58 28.20 -38.64
N VAL A 343 27.40 28.54 -39.18
CA VAL A 343 26.52 27.57 -39.83
C VAL A 343 27.18 27.02 -41.10
N THR A 344 27.38 25.71 -41.15
CA THR A 344 27.92 24.99 -42.32
C THR A 344 26.90 24.02 -42.90
N GLN A 345 27.13 23.63 -44.16
CA GLN A 345 26.36 22.55 -44.78
C GLN A 345 26.73 21.19 -44.19
N GLY A 346 25.77 20.28 -44.11
CA GLY A 346 26.01 18.90 -43.70
C GLY A 346 24.75 18.24 -43.16
N LYS A 347 24.84 16.94 -42.87
CA LYS A 347 23.77 16.20 -42.22
C LYS A 347 23.65 16.63 -40.76
N ILE A 348 22.42 16.75 -40.26
CA ILE A 348 22.13 16.86 -38.83
C ILE A 348 21.36 15.62 -38.38
N THR A 349 21.72 15.11 -37.21
CA THR A 349 20.94 14.07 -36.52
C THR A 349 21.10 14.30 -35.03
N SER A 350 20.03 14.07 -34.28
CA SER A 350 20.06 14.11 -32.82
C SER A 350 18.99 13.18 -32.27
N THR A 351 19.05 12.90 -30.97
CA THR A 351 18.16 11.97 -30.30
C THR A 351 17.66 12.57 -28.99
N ALA A 352 16.40 12.31 -28.66
CA ALA A 352 15.82 12.60 -27.36
C ALA A 352 15.04 11.38 -26.85
N THR A 353 15.03 11.22 -25.54
CA THR A 353 14.29 10.20 -24.82
C THR A 353 13.05 10.82 -24.20
N LEU A 354 11.89 10.24 -24.45
CA LEU A 354 10.66 10.56 -23.73
C LEU A 354 10.67 9.84 -22.38
N VAL A 355 10.62 10.61 -21.31
CA VAL A 355 10.58 10.10 -19.95
C VAL A 355 9.17 10.24 -19.40
N MET A 356 8.62 9.13 -18.87
CA MET A 356 7.36 9.12 -18.12
C MET A 356 7.70 8.88 -16.65
N SER A 357 7.49 9.90 -15.81
CA SER A 357 7.67 9.83 -14.36
C SER A 357 6.34 9.49 -13.70
N TYR A 358 6.40 8.59 -12.72
CA TYR A 358 5.26 8.16 -11.92
C TYR A 358 5.60 8.40 -10.44
N ASP A 359 4.79 9.21 -9.76
CA ASP A 359 4.94 9.50 -8.32
C ASP A 359 3.79 8.89 -7.52
#